data_AF-A0A8J6ADS9-F1
#
_entry.id   AF-A0A8J6ADS9-F1
#
_cell.length_a   1.000
_cell.length_b   1.000
_cell.length_c   1.000
_cell.angle_alpha   90.00
_cell.angle_beta   90.00
_cell.angle_gamma   90.00
#
_symmetry.space_group_name_H-M   'P 1'
#
loop_
_entity.id
_entity.type
_entity.pdbx_description
1 polymer ?
#
loop_
_entity_poly.entity_id
_entity_poly.type
_entity_poly.pdbx_seq_one_letter_code
_entity_poly.pdbx_strand_id
1 'polypeptide(L)'
;WVNNFGHEGLGLLLDVLEKLLDKKQQENIDKKNQYKLIQCLKAFMNNKFGLQRILGDERSLLLLARAIDPKQPNMMTEIVKILSAICIVGEDNILDKLLGAISTAAERNNKERFSPIVEGLENHEALQLQVACMQFINALVTSPYELDFRIHLRNEFLRSGLKAMLPDLKEKENDELDIQLKVFDENKEDDLNELSHRFNDIRTEMEYPFEESQNHFACIDTAAENYLLSILQHFLLIRNDYYIRPQYYKIIEECVSQIVLHCSGMDPDFKYRQRLDVDFTHLIDSCVNKAKVEESEQKAAEFSKKFDEEFTARQEAQAELQKREEKIKELETEIQQLRIQGPGLSSSSGVPGPPPPPSMSSGGSSPPPPPPPPPLPGGALPPPPPPLPGTGGLPPPPPPLFGGPPPPPGIPPPLGVPLDLPFGMKQKKIYKPEVSMKRINWSKIEPKELSENCFWLKVKEDKFENPDLFAKLALNFATQI
;
A
#
# COMPACT_ATOMS: atom_id res chain seq x y z
N TRP A 1 52.17 9.88 -25.89
CA TRP A 1 51.65 9.98 -27.28
C TRP A 1 50.15 10.29 -27.30
N VAL A 2 49.28 9.46 -26.71
CA VAL A 2 47.81 9.69 -26.69
C VAL A 2 47.45 11.08 -26.15
N ASN A 3 48.08 11.52 -25.05
CA ASN A 3 47.85 12.87 -24.50
C ASN A 3 48.09 13.97 -25.54
N ASN A 4 49.23 13.90 -26.25
CA ASN A 4 49.58 14.86 -27.29
C ASN A 4 48.57 14.84 -28.45
N PHE A 5 48.14 13.65 -28.86
CA PHE A 5 47.12 13.50 -29.89
C PHE A 5 45.76 14.09 -29.46
N GLY A 6 45.36 13.91 -28.19
CA GLY A 6 44.05 14.33 -27.68
C GLY A 6 43.82 15.84 -27.59
N HIS A 7 44.87 16.66 -27.72
CA HIS A 7 44.73 18.13 -27.71
C HIS A 7 44.03 18.65 -28.97
N GLU A 8 44.40 18.15 -30.16
CA GLU A 8 43.85 18.62 -31.45
C GLU A 8 43.32 17.47 -32.31
N GLY A 9 43.98 16.30 -32.27
CA GLY A 9 43.66 15.16 -33.13
C GLY A 9 42.29 14.55 -32.87
N LEU A 10 41.81 14.57 -31.62
CA LEU A 10 40.47 14.07 -31.32
C LEU A 10 39.38 14.89 -32.02
N GLY A 11 39.46 16.23 -31.95
CA GLY A 11 38.50 17.11 -32.61
C GLY A 11 38.43 16.85 -34.12
N LEU A 12 39.59 16.69 -34.76
CA LEU A 12 39.67 16.35 -36.18
C LEU A 12 39.05 14.98 -36.50
N LEU A 13 39.24 13.96 -35.65
CA LEU A 13 38.58 12.66 -35.84
C LEU A 13 37.07 12.77 -35.76
N LEU A 14 36.55 13.54 -34.79
CA LEU A 14 35.12 13.75 -34.60
C LEU A 14 34.51 14.55 -35.75
N ASP A 15 35.21 15.57 -36.25
CA ASP A 15 34.77 16.37 -37.40
C ASP A 15 34.67 15.52 -38.68
N VAL A 16 35.64 14.62 -38.91
CA VAL A 16 35.60 13.69 -40.04
C VAL A 16 34.47 12.67 -39.88
N LEU A 17 34.28 12.13 -38.66
CA LEU A 17 33.19 11.19 -38.38
C LEU A 17 31.83 11.85 -38.62
N GLU A 18 31.61 13.06 -38.10
CA GLU A 18 30.38 13.83 -38.30
C GLU A 18 30.09 14.06 -39.78
N LYS A 19 31.09 14.52 -40.54
CA LYS A 19 30.96 14.72 -41.99
C LYS A 19 30.58 13.45 -42.73
N LEU A 20 31.11 12.29 -42.34
CA LEU A 20 30.76 11.01 -42.94
C LEU A 20 29.35 10.54 -42.55
N LEU A 21 28.91 10.81 -41.32
CA LEU A 21 27.56 10.49 -40.85
C LEU A 21 26.49 11.39 -41.50
N ASP A 22 26.83 12.64 -41.82
CA ASP A 22 25.93 13.59 -42.50
C ASP A 22 25.79 13.32 -44.02
N LYS A 23 26.64 12.46 -44.59
CA LYS A 23 26.63 12.16 -46.03
C LYS A 23 25.35 11.38 -46.38
N LYS A 24 24.43 12.02 -47.13
CA LYS A 24 23.14 11.43 -47.56
C LYS A 24 23.28 10.12 -48.35
N GLN A 25 24.29 10.04 -49.21
CA GLN A 25 24.61 8.84 -50.00
C GLN A 25 25.96 8.32 -49.54
N GLN A 26 25.94 7.22 -48.78
CA GLN A 26 27.16 6.58 -48.31
C GLN A 26 27.63 5.51 -49.29
N GLU A 27 28.88 5.64 -49.70
CA GLU A 27 29.60 4.62 -50.46
C GLU A 27 30.20 3.58 -49.50
N ASN A 28 30.59 2.42 -50.04
CA ASN A 28 31.24 1.37 -49.24
C ASN A 28 32.55 1.87 -48.58
N ILE A 29 33.27 2.78 -49.24
CA ILE A 29 34.47 3.40 -48.67
C ILE A 29 34.16 4.29 -47.46
N ASP A 30 33.03 5.00 -47.47
CA ASP A 30 32.60 5.85 -46.35
C ASP A 30 32.32 5.00 -45.11
N LYS A 31 31.61 3.88 -45.29
CA LYS A 31 31.31 2.91 -44.22
C LYS A 31 32.59 2.31 -43.63
N LYS A 32 33.55 1.93 -44.48
CA LYS A 32 34.87 1.45 -44.03
C LYS A 32 35.63 2.51 -43.25
N ASN A 33 35.58 3.76 -43.70
CA ASN A 33 36.22 4.89 -43.01
C ASN A 33 35.56 5.17 -41.66
N GLN A 34 34.22 5.20 -41.59
CA GLN A 34 33.47 5.32 -40.33
C GLN A 34 33.90 4.23 -39.34
N TYR A 35 33.92 2.97 -39.78
CA TYR A 35 34.35 1.86 -38.93
C TYR A 35 35.79 2.04 -38.42
N LYS A 36 36.71 2.49 -39.28
CA LYS A 36 38.10 2.75 -38.87
C LYS A 36 38.19 3.89 -37.85
N LEU A 37 37.39 4.95 -38.00
CA LEU A 37 37.32 6.04 -37.03
C LEU A 37 36.83 5.54 -35.67
N ILE A 38 35.79 4.69 -35.64
CA ILE A 38 35.32 4.06 -34.40
C ILE A 38 36.44 3.23 -33.74
N GLN A 39 37.19 2.45 -34.51
CA GLN A 39 38.35 1.71 -33.99
C GLN A 39 39.44 2.64 -33.42
N CYS A 40 39.68 3.79 -34.05
CA CYS A 40 40.59 4.81 -33.53
C CYS A 40 40.08 5.41 -32.22
N LEU A 41 38.78 5.71 -32.11
CA LEU A 41 38.17 6.17 -30.86
C LEU A 41 38.31 5.11 -29.76
N LYS A 42 38.02 3.84 -30.06
CA LYS A 42 38.23 2.73 -29.11
C LYS A 42 39.66 2.67 -28.60
N ALA A 43 40.65 2.75 -29.49
CA ALA A 43 42.06 2.74 -29.11
C ALA A 43 42.43 3.98 -28.28
N PHE A 44 41.88 5.15 -28.62
CA PHE A 44 42.08 6.39 -27.88
C PHE A 44 41.51 6.31 -26.46
N MET A 45 40.32 5.72 -26.27
CA MET A 45 39.66 5.55 -24.97
C MET A 45 40.26 4.47 -24.08
N ASN A 46 41.17 3.64 -24.59
CA ASN A 46 41.80 2.55 -23.84
C ASN A 46 42.87 3.03 -22.84
N ASN A 47 42.63 4.17 -22.19
CA ASN A 47 43.42 4.77 -21.12
C ASN A 47 42.58 5.88 -20.46
N LYS A 48 42.88 6.18 -19.19
CA LYS A 48 42.11 7.16 -18.39
C LYS A 48 42.00 8.53 -19.06
N PHE A 49 43.10 9.04 -19.64
CA PHE A 49 43.11 10.36 -20.28
C PHE A 49 42.16 10.41 -21.48
N GLY A 50 42.25 9.45 -22.39
CA GLY A 50 41.44 9.44 -23.59
C GLY A 50 39.95 9.24 -23.30
N LEU A 51 39.62 8.37 -22.32
CA LEU A 51 38.25 8.22 -21.84
C LEU A 51 37.72 9.54 -21.28
N GLN A 52 38.42 10.18 -20.33
CA GLN A 52 38.01 11.47 -19.76
C GLN A 52 37.85 12.57 -20.82
N ARG A 53 38.71 12.57 -21.84
CA ARG A 53 38.62 13.53 -22.95
C ARG A 53 37.34 13.34 -23.78
N ILE A 54 36.95 12.10 -24.05
CA ILE A 54 35.70 11.76 -24.75
C ILE A 54 34.49 12.13 -23.90
N LEU A 55 34.49 11.77 -22.60
CA LEU A 55 33.38 12.09 -21.69
C LEU A 55 33.22 13.59 -21.45
N GLY A 56 34.31 14.35 -21.56
CA GLY A 56 34.30 15.81 -21.46
C GLY A 56 33.86 16.56 -22.72
N ASP A 57 33.59 15.87 -23.83
CA ASP A 57 33.13 16.47 -25.08
C ASP A 57 31.72 15.97 -25.42
N GLU A 58 30.73 16.86 -25.31
CA GLU A 58 29.30 16.56 -25.56
C GLU A 58 29.04 16.02 -26.98
N ARG A 59 29.84 16.44 -27.97
CA ARG A 59 29.71 15.94 -29.35
C ARG A 59 30.06 14.47 -29.46
N SER A 60 30.99 13.98 -28.63
CA SER A 60 31.51 12.62 -28.74
C SER A 60 30.43 11.57 -28.52
N LEU A 61 29.64 11.70 -27.44
CA LEU A 61 28.55 10.77 -27.15
C LEU A 61 27.47 10.81 -28.23
N LEU A 62 27.12 12.01 -28.72
CA LEU A 62 26.15 12.16 -29.79
C LEU A 62 26.62 11.49 -31.09
N LEU A 63 27.88 11.66 -31.48
CA LEU A 63 28.41 11.04 -32.70
C LEU A 63 28.50 9.51 -32.57
N LEU A 64 28.86 8.98 -31.40
CA LEU A 64 28.81 7.54 -31.14
C LEU A 64 27.37 7.01 -31.22
N ALA A 65 26.40 7.69 -30.59
CA ALA A 65 24.99 7.32 -30.67
C ALA A 65 24.45 7.37 -32.11
N ARG A 66 24.81 8.39 -32.88
CA ARG A 66 24.44 8.53 -34.30
C ARG A 66 25.04 7.44 -35.20
N ALA A 67 26.15 6.84 -34.78
CA ALA A 67 26.82 5.78 -35.54
C ALA A 67 26.23 4.38 -35.26
N ILE A 68 25.28 4.25 -34.33
CA ILE A 68 24.54 3.00 -34.11
C ILE A 68 23.67 2.71 -35.35
N ASP A 69 24.12 1.78 -36.18
CA ASP A 69 23.45 1.38 -37.42
C ASP A 69 23.41 -0.16 -37.55
N PRO A 70 22.23 -0.80 -37.42
CA PRO A 70 22.05 -2.24 -37.58
C PRO A 70 22.50 -2.79 -38.93
N LYS A 71 22.55 -1.93 -39.96
CA LYS A 71 23.03 -2.30 -41.30
C LYS A 71 24.55 -2.42 -41.38
N GLN A 72 25.27 -2.03 -40.33
CA GLN A 72 26.72 -2.13 -40.20
C GLN A 72 27.10 -2.92 -38.93
N PRO A 73 26.85 -4.24 -38.89
CA PRO A 73 26.87 -5.03 -37.66
C PRO A 73 28.22 -4.98 -36.92
N ASN A 74 29.34 -5.05 -37.64
CA ASN A 74 30.67 -4.98 -37.03
C ASN A 74 30.97 -3.63 -36.38
N MET A 75 30.57 -2.53 -37.04
CA MET A 75 30.75 -1.19 -36.51
C MET A 75 29.84 -0.95 -35.31
N MET A 76 28.57 -1.33 -35.44
CA MET A 76 27.60 -1.22 -34.35
C MET A 76 28.04 -2.02 -33.12
N THR A 77 28.56 -3.23 -33.30
CA THR A 77 29.09 -4.07 -32.22
C THR A 77 30.17 -3.31 -31.41
N GLU A 78 31.10 -2.66 -32.10
CA GLU A 78 32.16 -1.89 -31.43
C GLU A 78 31.60 -0.65 -30.72
N ILE A 79 30.63 0.03 -31.32
CA ILE A 79 29.99 1.21 -30.73
C ILE A 79 29.23 0.84 -29.47
N VAL A 80 28.36 -0.16 -29.51
CA VAL A 80 27.56 -0.52 -28.33
C VAL A 80 28.44 -1.10 -27.21
N LYS A 81 29.57 -1.76 -27.53
CA LYS A 81 30.58 -2.15 -26.52
C LYS A 81 31.25 -0.93 -25.88
N ILE A 82 31.61 0.08 -26.67
CA ILE A 82 32.15 1.36 -26.15
C ILE A 82 31.13 2.02 -25.23
N LEU A 83 29.88 2.15 -25.67
CA LEU A 83 28.82 2.83 -24.90
C LEU A 83 28.47 2.05 -23.62
N SER A 84 28.50 0.71 -23.66
CA SER A 84 28.37 -0.14 -22.47
C SER A 84 29.47 0.16 -21.46
N ALA A 85 30.73 0.22 -21.91
CA ALA A 85 31.85 0.55 -21.03
C ALA A 85 31.74 1.97 -20.44
N ILE A 86 31.30 2.94 -21.25
CA ILE A 86 31.04 4.31 -20.78
C ILE A 86 29.93 4.33 -19.72
N CYS A 87 28.86 3.56 -19.92
CA CYS A 87 27.76 3.46 -18.97
C CYS A 87 28.18 2.86 -17.62
N ILE A 88 29.10 1.89 -17.64
CA ILE A 88 29.59 1.21 -16.44
C ILE A 88 30.65 2.04 -15.69
N VAL A 89 31.55 2.68 -16.43
CA VAL A 89 32.74 3.35 -15.85
C VAL A 89 32.51 4.84 -15.61
N GLY A 90 31.56 5.46 -16.30
CA GLY A 90 31.38 6.90 -16.21
C GLY A 90 30.84 7.33 -14.86
N GLU A 91 31.20 8.57 -14.49
CA GLU A 91 30.81 9.21 -13.23
C GLU A 91 29.39 9.79 -13.31
N ASP A 92 28.93 10.43 -12.24
CA ASP A 92 27.57 10.97 -12.09
C ASP A 92 27.11 11.77 -13.33
N ASN A 93 25.84 11.55 -13.72
CA ASN A 93 25.16 12.14 -14.88
C ASN A 93 25.64 11.65 -16.26
N ILE A 94 26.60 10.72 -16.37
CA ILE A 94 27.01 10.20 -17.69
C ILE A 94 25.86 9.48 -18.38
N LEU A 95 25.04 8.75 -17.61
CA LEU A 95 23.91 7.99 -18.11
C LEU A 95 22.89 8.93 -18.74
N ASP A 96 22.56 10.04 -18.08
CA ASP A 96 21.63 11.03 -18.59
C ASP A 96 22.14 11.68 -19.88
N LYS A 97 23.43 12.02 -19.94
CA LYS A 97 24.06 12.55 -21.16
C LYS A 97 24.02 11.53 -22.30
N LEU A 98 24.29 10.26 -22.00
CA LEU A 98 24.24 9.17 -22.97
C LEU A 98 22.81 8.96 -23.49
N LEU A 99 21.82 8.87 -22.60
CA LEU A 99 20.41 8.75 -22.96
C LEU A 99 19.92 9.95 -23.77
N GLY A 100 20.36 11.17 -23.42
CA GLY A 100 20.09 12.39 -24.18
C GLY A 100 20.69 12.34 -25.59
N ALA A 101 21.93 11.85 -25.72
CA ALA A 101 22.59 11.65 -27.01
C ALA A 101 21.87 10.62 -27.89
N ILE A 102 21.45 9.48 -27.32
CA ILE A 102 20.67 8.45 -28.03
C ILE A 102 19.32 9.02 -28.47
N SER A 103 18.62 9.75 -27.58
CA SER A 103 17.33 10.38 -27.89
C SER A 103 17.47 11.38 -29.05
N THR A 104 18.46 12.28 -28.97
CA THR A 104 18.76 13.25 -30.03
C THR A 104 19.12 12.57 -31.35
N ALA A 105 19.89 11.48 -31.32
CA ALA A 105 20.26 10.73 -32.52
C ALA A 105 19.04 10.06 -33.19
N ALA A 106 18.09 9.58 -32.39
CA ALA A 106 16.88 8.92 -32.88
C ALA A 106 15.84 9.91 -33.42
N GLU A 107 15.66 11.05 -32.77
CA GLU A 107 14.81 12.16 -33.24
C GLU A 107 15.21 12.62 -34.64
N ARG A 108 16.51 12.74 -34.92
CA ARG A 108 17.03 13.08 -36.25
C ARG A 108 16.59 12.10 -37.35
N ASN A 109 16.28 10.86 -36.98
CA ASN A 109 15.87 9.80 -37.88
C ASN A 109 14.36 9.48 -37.80
N ASN A 110 13.58 10.23 -37.00
CA ASN A 110 12.16 9.96 -36.71
C ASN A 110 11.92 8.49 -36.23
N LYS A 111 12.82 7.99 -35.38
CA LYS A 111 12.71 6.66 -34.77
C LYS A 111 12.62 6.77 -33.25
N GLU A 112 12.10 5.72 -32.60
CA GLU A 112 12.24 5.56 -31.15
C GLU A 112 13.71 5.32 -30.77
N ARG A 113 14.12 5.82 -29.60
CA ARG A 113 15.54 5.90 -29.22
C ARG A 113 16.23 4.55 -29.08
N PHE A 114 15.49 3.51 -28.71
CA PHE A 114 16.02 2.16 -28.54
C PHE A 114 15.78 1.24 -29.74
N SER A 115 14.98 1.65 -30.73
CA SER A 115 14.67 0.84 -31.91
C SER A 115 15.93 0.33 -32.64
N PRO A 116 16.97 1.16 -32.93
CA PRO A 116 18.19 0.65 -33.58
C PRO A 116 18.93 -0.42 -32.76
N ILE A 117 18.91 -0.33 -31.44
CA ILE A 117 19.59 -1.31 -30.56
C ILE A 117 18.82 -2.64 -30.59
N VAL A 118 17.49 -2.57 -30.53
CA VAL A 118 16.60 -3.72 -30.61
C VAL A 118 16.66 -4.38 -32.00
N GLU A 119 16.69 -3.60 -33.09
CA GLU A 119 16.93 -4.11 -34.46
C GLU A 119 18.27 -4.88 -34.57
N GLY A 120 19.29 -4.51 -33.79
CA GLY A 120 20.56 -5.23 -33.73
C GLY A 120 20.44 -6.65 -33.16
N LEU A 121 19.47 -6.90 -32.29
CA LEU A 121 19.17 -8.24 -31.75
C LEU A 121 18.43 -9.12 -32.75
N GLU A 122 17.73 -8.55 -33.74
CA GLU A 122 16.99 -9.31 -34.76
C GLU A 122 17.92 -9.97 -35.79
N ASN A 123 19.16 -9.48 -35.92
CA ASN A 123 20.10 -10.01 -36.91
C ASN A 123 20.63 -11.40 -36.52
N HIS A 124 19.95 -12.46 -37.01
CA HIS A 124 20.27 -13.85 -36.70
C HIS A 124 21.67 -14.30 -37.15
N GLU A 125 22.28 -13.63 -38.14
CA GLU A 125 23.61 -13.96 -38.67
C GLU A 125 24.74 -13.33 -37.84
N ALA A 126 24.44 -12.31 -37.02
CA ALA A 126 25.42 -11.51 -36.30
C ALA A 126 25.36 -11.76 -34.78
N LEU A 127 25.67 -12.98 -34.34
CA LEU A 127 25.60 -13.37 -32.92
C LEU A 127 26.39 -12.44 -31.98
N GLN A 128 27.58 -11.99 -32.42
CA GLN A 128 28.40 -11.04 -31.65
C GLN A 128 27.73 -9.67 -31.49
N LEU A 129 26.94 -9.23 -32.48
CA LEU A 129 26.14 -8.01 -32.35
C LEU A 129 25.01 -8.22 -31.34
N GLN A 130 24.34 -9.38 -31.38
CA GLN A 130 23.25 -9.68 -30.45
C GLN A 130 23.73 -9.66 -28.99
N VAL A 131 24.84 -10.34 -28.71
CA VAL A 131 25.49 -10.31 -27.40
C VAL A 131 25.81 -8.87 -26.97
N ALA A 132 26.43 -8.09 -27.86
CA ALA A 132 26.84 -6.72 -27.57
C ALA A 132 25.63 -5.78 -27.34
N CYS A 133 24.53 -5.98 -28.07
CA CYS A 133 23.29 -5.23 -27.86
C CYS A 133 22.65 -5.59 -26.52
N MET A 134 22.58 -6.88 -26.18
CA MET A 134 22.03 -7.32 -24.90
C MET A 134 22.88 -6.83 -23.72
N GLN A 135 24.21 -6.86 -23.86
CA GLN A 135 25.14 -6.27 -22.90
C GLN A 135 24.92 -4.76 -22.72
N PHE A 136 24.65 -4.04 -23.82
CA PHE A 136 24.40 -2.60 -23.75
C PHE A 136 23.06 -2.28 -23.09
N ILE A 137 22.02 -3.07 -23.37
CA ILE A 137 20.73 -2.98 -22.68
C ILE A 137 20.93 -3.20 -21.17
N ASN A 138 21.66 -4.24 -20.78
CA ASN A 138 21.98 -4.50 -19.38
C ASN A 138 22.72 -3.33 -18.76
N ALA A 139 23.75 -2.78 -19.40
CA ALA A 139 24.50 -1.65 -18.89
C ALA A 139 23.59 -0.43 -18.63
N LEU A 140 22.64 -0.13 -19.53
CA LEU A 140 21.70 0.98 -19.37
C LEU A 140 20.66 0.73 -18.27
N VAL A 141 20.16 -0.49 -18.13
CA VAL A 141 19.09 -0.83 -17.18
C VAL A 141 19.62 -1.04 -15.77
N THR A 142 20.86 -1.51 -15.60
CA THR A 142 21.47 -1.75 -14.28
C THR A 142 22.24 -0.55 -13.74
N SER A 143 22.53 0.46 -14.56
CA SER A 143 23.29 1.65 -14.15
C SER A 143 22.51 2.60 -13.21
N PRO A 144 21.19 2.86 -13.38
CA PRO A 144 20.46 3.72 -12.46
C PRO A 144 20.33 3.20 -11.03
N TYR A 145 20.49 4.09 -10.05
CA TYR A 145 20.19 3.79 -8.64
C TYR A 145 18.70 3.74 -8.34
N GLU A 146 17.90 4.59 -8.98
CA GLU A 146 16.46 4.70 -8.73
C GLU A 146 15.69 3.54 -9.39
N LEU A 147 14.95 2.77 -8.57
CA LEU A 147 14.11 1.65 -9.02
C LEU A 147 13.16 2.06 -10.15
N ASP A 148 12.46 3.19 -9.97
CA ASP A 148 11.47 3.68 -10.93
C ASP A 148 12.11 3.96 -12.30
N PHE A 149 13.37 4.42 -12.33
CA PHE A 149 14.08 4.69 -13.58
C PHE A 149 14.59 3.42 -14.26
N ARG A 150 15.05 2.41 -13.50
CA ARG A 150 15.40 1.08 -14.04
C ARG A 150 14.20 0.42 -14.71
N ILE A 151 13.06 0.41 -14.02
CA ILE A 151 11.79 -0.11 -14.53
C ILE A 151 11.38 0.64 -15.81
N HIS A 152 11.46 1.97 -15.81
CA HIS A 152 11.12 2.80 -16.98
C HIS A 152 11.94 2.40 -18.22
N LEU A 153 13.28 2.31 -18.09
CA LEU A 153 14.16 1.94 -19.20
C LEU A 153 13.89 0.52 -19.69
N ARG A 154 13.72 -0.44 -18.77
CA ARG A 154 13.40 -1.83 -19.11
C ARG A 154 12.10 -1.90 -19.92
N ASN A 155 11.07 -1.19 -19.48
CA ASN A 155 9.76 -1.20 -20.14
C ASN A 155 9.80 -0.56 -21.52
N GLU A 156 10.62 0.47 -21.70
CA GLU A 156 10.82 1.09 -23.00
C GLU A 156 11.50 0.14 -24.00
N PHE A 157 12.53 -0.61 -23.59
CA PHE A 157 13.13 -1.64 -24.44
C PHE A 157 12.13 -2.74 -24.81
N LEU A 158 11.34 -3.20 -23.84
CA LEU A 158 10.32 -4.22 -24.05
C LEU A 158 9.25 -3.76 -25.05
N ARG A 159 8.77 -2.51 -24.94
CA ARG A 159 7.84 -1.90 -25.91
C ARG A 159 8.46 -1.69 -27.28
N SER A 160 9.77 -1.41 -27.35
CA SER A 160 10.52 -1.24 -28.60
C SER A 160 10.70 -2.54 -29.38
N GLY A 161 10.26 -3.69 -28.85
CA GLY A 161 10.26 -4.99 -29.52
C GLY A 161 11.04 -6.09 -28.81
N LEU A 162 11.81 -5.76 -27.75
CA LEU A 162 12.62 -6.75 -27.03
C LEU A 162 11.78 -7.91 -26.49
N LYS A 163 10.58 -7.64 -25.96
CA LYS A 163 9.71 -8.66 -25.36
C LYS A 163 9.42 -9.83 -26.30
N ALA A 164 9.18 -9.54 -27.58
CA ALA A 164 8.84 -10.55 -28.58
C ALA A 164 10.07 -11.39 -28.99
N MET A 165 11.28 -10.84 -28.89
CA MET A 165 12.52 -11.53 -29.28
C MET A 165 13.14 -12.37 -28.17
N LEU A 166 12.82 -12.10 -26.89
CA LEU A 166 13.41 -12.83 -25.75
C LEU A 166 13.29 -14.36 -25.86
N PRO A 167 12.15 -14.96 -26.27
CA PRO A 167 12.05 -16.41 -26.45
C PRO A 167 13.07 -16.94 -27.48
N ASP A 168 13.12 -16.34 -28.67
CA ASP A 168 14.04 -16.74 -29.75
C ASP A 168 15.51 -16.56 -29.38
N LEU A 169 15.83 -15.52 -28.59
CA LEU A 169 17.19 -15.30 -28.08
C LEU A 169 17.61 -16.36 -27.07
N LYS A 170 16.67 -16.86 -26.23
CA LYS A 170 16.91 -17.91 -25.23
C LYS A 170 17.11 -19.30 -25.83
N GLU A 171 16.68 -19.53 -27.07
CA GLU A 171 16.87 -20.80 -27.77
C GLU A 171 18.24 -20.90 -28.48
N LYS A 172 19.02 -19.81 -28.51
CA LYS A 172 20.32 -19.81 -29.19
C LYS A 172 21.39 -20.48 -28.34
N GLU A 173 22.18 -21.37 -28.95
CA GLU A 173 23.36 -21.98 -28.32
C GLU A 173 24.52 -20.98 -28.25
N ASN A 174 24.51 -20.08 -27.26
CA ASN A 174 25.59 -19.12 -27.04
C ASN A 174 25.77 -18.72 -25.57
N ASP A 175 26.82 -19.24 -24.94
CA ASP A 175 27.14 -18.99 -23.53
C ASP A 175 27.23 -17.50 -23.16
N GLU A 176 27.78 -16.65 -24.05
CA GLU A 176 27.94 -15.22 -23.77
C GLU A 176 26.58 -14.50 -23.77
N LEU A 177 25.69 -14.84 -24.70
CA LEU A 177 24.32 -14.34 -24.76
C LEU A 177 23.51 -14.83 -23.57
N ASP A 178 23.65 -16.11 -23.20
CA ASP A 178 22.96 -16.70 -22.05
C ASP A 178 23.31 -15.99 -20.75
N ILE A 179 24.59 -15.64 -20.57
CA ILE A 179 25.03 -14.80 -19.44
C ILE A 179 24.31 -13.45 -19.46
N GLN A 180 24.21 -12.78 -20.61
CA GLN A 180 23.53 -11.48 -20.68
C GLN A 180 22.03 -11.58 -20.43
N LEU A 181 21.36 -12.61 -20.96
CA LEU A 181 19.94 -12.86 -20.71
C LEU A 181 19.68 -13.17 -19.23
N LYS A 182 20.56 -13.94 -18.60
CA LYS A 182 20.51 -14.22 -17.17
C LYS A 182 20.67 -12.95 -16.33
N VAL A 183 21.65 -12.10 -16.65
CA VAL A 183 21.84 -10.81 -15.96
C VAL A 183 20.58 -9.94 -16.06
N PHE A 184 19.94 -9.90 -17.23
CA PHE A 184 18.70 -9.17 -17.44
C PHE A 184 17.54 -9.72 -16.58
N ASP A 185 17.38 -11.04 -16.56
CA ASP A 185 16.34 -11.71 -15.78
C ASP A 185 16.57 -11.57 -14.26
N GLU A 186 17.80 -11.76 -13.78
CA GLU A 186 18.16 -11.60 -12.36
C GLU A 186 17.92 -10.16 -11.88
N ASN A 187 18.40 -9.17 -12.63
CA ASN A 187 18.18 -7.76 -12.29
C ASN A 187 16.69 -7.38 -12.31
N LYS A 188 15.90 -8.00 -13.19
CA LYS A 188 14.45 -7.84 -13.21
C LYS A 188 13.79 -8.45 -11.96
N GLU A 189 14.23 -9.61 -11.49
CA GLU A 189 13.74 -10.21 -10.23
C GLU A 189 14.15 -9.39 -9.00
N ASP A 190 15.36 -8.82 -8.99
CA ASP A 190 15.81 -7.92 -7.92
C ASP A 190 14.92 -6.68 -7.80
N ASP A 191 14.58 -6.05 -8.93
CA ASP A 191 13.66 -4.91 -8.99
C ASP A 191 12.26 -5.27 -8.46
N LEU A 192 11.78 -6.51 -8.73
CA LEU A 192 10.51 -7.00 -8.19
C LEU A 192 10.56 -7.14 -6.67
N ASN A 193 11.66 -7.68 -6.13
CA ASN A 193 11.84 -7.81 -4.70
C ASN A 193 11.88 -6.44 -4.02
N GLU A 194 12.60 -5.47 -4.59
CA GLU A 194 12.65 -4.09 -4.09
C GLU A 194 11.26 -3.43 -4.12
N LEU A 195 10.51 -3.58 -5.22
CA LEU A 195 9.14 -3.07 -5.33
C LEU A 195 8.19 -3.69 -4.29
N SER A 196 8.33 -5.00 -4.04
CA SER A 196 7.57 -5.72 -3.00
C SER A 196 7.90 -5.22 -1.59
N HIS A 197 9.17 -4.93 -1.31
CA HIS A 197 9.56 -4.29 -0.04
C HIS A 197 8.94 -2.90 0.10
N ARG A 198 9.02 -2.06 -0.94
CA ARG A 198 8.37 -0.73 -0.96
C ARG A 198 6.85 -0.83 -0.71
N PHE A 199 6.18 -1.85 -1.25
CA PHE A 199 4.76 -2.09 -0.95
C PHE A 199 4.51 -2.47 0.51
N ASN A 200 5.35 -3.30 1.12
CA ASN A 200 5.24 -3.66 2.53
C ASN A 200 5.47 -2.47 3.47
N ASP A 201 6.41 -1.59 3.12
CA ASP A 201 6.66 -0.33 3.84
C ASP A 201 5.42 0.57 3.77
N ILE A 202 4.89 0.81 2.57
CA ILE A 202 3.64 1.56 2.37
C ILE A 202 2.48 0.94 3.17
N ARG A 203 2.36 -0.39 3.20
CA ARG A 203 1.31 -1.08 3.97
C ARG A 203 1.44 -0.82 5.48
N THR A 204 2.67 -0.77 5.99
CA THR A 204 2.97 -0.53 7.40
C THR A 204 2.72 0.94 7.77
N GLU A 205 3.11 1.87 6.91
CA GLU A 205 2.87 3.31 7.11
C GLU A 205 1.38 3.67 7.03
N MET A 206 0.62 2.97 6.17
CA MET A 206 -0.83 3.18 5.99
C MET A 206 -1.71 2.36 6.95
N GLU A 207 -1.17 1.83 8.05
CA GLU A 207 -1.91 0.98 9.00
C GLU A 207 -3.06 1.72 9.72
N TYR A 208 -3.07 3.07 9.69
CA TYR A 208 -4.20 3.88 10.16
C TYR A 208 -5.12 4.31 9.01
N PRO A 209 -6.41 3.91 9.03
CA PRO A 209 -7.34 4.30 7.98
C PRO A 209 -7.69 5.80 8.10
N PHE A 210 -7.39 6.54 7.02
CA PHE A 210 -8.14 7.73 6.59
C PHE A 210 -7.99 9.07 7.34
N GLU A 211 -6.94 9.33 8.13
CA GLU A 211 -6.77 10.68 8.73
C GLU A 211 -6.03 11.70 7.82
N GLU A 212 -5.33 11.27 6.75
CA GLU A 212 -4.56 12.17 5.86
C GLU A 212 -4.72 11.88 4.34
N SER A 213 -5.92 11.49 3.90
CA SER A 213 -6.16 10.97 2.54
C SER A 213 -6.28 12.03 1.43
N GLN A 214 -6.21 13.34 1.72
CA GLN A 214 -6.36 14.38 0.67
C GLN A 214 -5.06 14.66 -0.11
N ASN A 215 -3.88 14.42 0.46
CA ASN A 215 -2.59 14.69 -0.20
C ASN A 215 -1.91 13.43 -0.79
N HIS A 216 -2.49 12.24 -0.61
CA HIS A 216 -1.83 10.97 -0.96
C HIS A 216 -2.21 10.38 -2.33
N PHE A 217 -3.28 10.84 -2.97
CA PHE A 217 -3.62 10.39 -4.31
C PHE A 217 -2.93 11.29 -5.34
N ALA A 218 -1.73 10.88 -5.78
CA ALA A 218 -1.01 11.48 -6.91
C ALA A 218 -1.82 11.47 -8.23
N CYS A 219 -3.02 10.88 -8.24
CA CYS A 219 -3.94 10.82 -9.37
C CYS A 219 -4.90 12.02 -9.49
N ILE A 220 -5.04 12.86 -8.46
CA ILE A 220 -5.95 14.03 -8.49
C ILE A 220 -5.47 15.02 -9.55
N ASP A 221 -6.38 15.61 -10.33
CA ASP A 221 -6.10 16.54 -11.44
C ASP A 221 -5.34 15.90 -12.63
N THR A 222 -5.30 14.57 -12.72
CA THR A 222 -4.71 13.84 -13.86
C THR A 222 -5.76 13.10 -14.68
N ALA A 223 -5.39 12.63 -15.88
CA ALA A 223 -6.26 11.77 -16.68
C ALA A 223 -6.66 10.46 -15.95
N ALA A 224 -5.93 10.06 -14.90
CA ALA A 224 -6.21 8.89 -14.08
C ALA A 224 -7.40 9.06 -13.11
N GLU A 225 -7.77 10.31 -12.78
CA GLU A 225 -8.78 10.62 -11.76
C GLU A 225 -10.13 9.96 -12.05
N ASN A 226 -10.60 10.04 -13.29
CA ASN A 226 -11.88 9.46 -13.71
C ASN A 226 -11.88 7.92 -13.59
N TYR A 227 -10.74 7.27 -13.82
CA TYR A 227 -10.61 5.82 -13.68
C TYR A 227 -10.61 5.42 -12.21
N LEU A 228 -9.89 6.15 -11.35
CA LEU A 228 -9.92 5.92 -9.90
C LEU A 228 -11.34 6.11 -9.33
N LEU A 229 -12.03 7.17 -9.73
CA LEU A 229 -13.42 7.41 -9.34
C LEU A 229 -14.33 6.26 -9.78
N SER A 230 -14.18 5.80 -11.02
CA SER A 230 -14.93 4.66 -11.53
C SER A 230 -14.67 3.39 -10.72
N ILE A 231 -13.41 3.08 -10.39
CA ILE A 231 -13.06 1.92 -9.55
C ILE A 231 -13.78 1.99 -8.20
N LEU A 232 -13.74 3.14 -7.53
CA LEU A 232 -14.43 3.35 -6.25
C LEU A 232 -15.95 3.21 -6.38
N GLN A 233 -16.55 3.70 -7.46
CA GLN A 233 -17.98 3.53 -7.75
C GLN A 233 -18.34 2.05 -7.94
N HIS A 234 -17.48 1.24 -8.59
CA HIS A 234 -17.71 -0.19 -8.73
C HIS A 234 -17.63 -0.93 -7.38
N PHE A 235 -16.79 -0.48 -6.44
CA PHE A 235 -16.78 -1.05 -5.07
C PHE A 235 -18.12 -0.88 -4.36
N LEU A 236 -18.85 0.22 -4.62
CA LEU A 236 -20.20 0.44 -4.07
C LEU A 236 -21.24 -0.54 -4.63
N LEU A 237 -20.98 -1.17 -5.78
CA LEU A 237 -21.86 -2.15 -6.40
C LEU A 237 -21.62 -3.59 -5.90
N ILE A 238 -20.57 -3.83 -5.10
CA ILE A 238 -20.28 -5.15 -4.54
C ILE A 238 -21.41 -5.56 -3.59
N ARG A 239 -21.91 -6.79 -3.81
CA ARG A 239 -23.04 -7.35 -3.07
C ARG A 239 -22.85 -7.23 -1.56
N ASN A 240 -23.87 -6.76 -0.86
CA ASN A 240 -23.87 -6.62 0.59
C ASN A 240 -24.20 -7.95 1.29
N ASP A 241 -23.29 -8.91 1.14
CA ASP A 241 -23.39 -10.24 1.70
C ASP A 241 -22.18 -10.52 2.59
N TYR A 242 -22.41 -10.99 3.81
CA TYR A 242 -21.36 -11.19 4.81
C TYR A 242 -20.25 -12.15 4.35
N TYR A 243 -20.59 -13.23 3.63
CA TYR A 243 -19.62 -14.24 3.20
C TYR A 243 -19.03 -13.93 1.83
N ILE A 244 -19.80 -13.31 0.94
CA ILE A 244 -19.41 -13.08 -0.45
C ILE A 244 -18.65 -11.77 -0.64
N ARG A 245 -18.97 -10.73 0.13
CA ARG A 245 -18.28 -9.44 0.04
C ARG A 245 -16.76 -9.56 0.26
N PRO A 246 -16.26 -10.28 1.29
CA PRO A 246 -14.81 -10.47 1.44
C PRO A 246 -14.16 -11.16 0.24
N GLN A 247 -14.86 -12.06 -0.45
CA GLN A 247 -14.32 -12.76 -1.62
C GLN A 247 -14.19 -11.85 -2.83
N TYR A 248 -15.15 -10.94 -3.05
CA TYR A 248 -15.02 -9.90 -4.08
C TYR A 248 -13.78 -9.04 -3.83
N TYR A 249 -13.59 -8.55 -2.60
CA TYR A 249 -12.42 -7.75 -2.26
C TYR A 249 -11.12 -8.53 -2.39
N LYS A 250 -11.10 -9.81 -2.01
CA LYS A 250 -9.92 -10.67 -2.19
C LYS A 250 -9.53 -10.84 -3.65
N ILE A 251 -10.50 -11.08 -4.55
CA ILE A 251 -10.22 -11.21 -5.98
C ILE A 251 -9.75 -9.87 -6.57
N ILE A 252 -10.41 -8.77 -6.19
CA ILE A 252 -9.99 -7.43 -6.62
C ILE A 252 -8.57 -7.14 -6.16
N GLU A 253 -8.25 -7.44 -4.90
CA GLU A 253 -6.90 -7.24 -4.34
C GLU A 253 -5.87 -8.08 -5.08
N GLU A 254 -6.14 -9.37 -5.31
CA GLU A 254 -5.25 -10.24 -6.10
C GLU A 254 -5.07 -9.73 -7.54
N CYS A 255 -6.15 -9.26 -8.19
CA CYS A 255 -6.07 -8.68 -9.53
C CYS A 255 -5.28 -7.36 -9.56
N VAL A 256 -5.46 -6.49 -8.56
CA VAL A 256 -4.72 -5.22 -8.45
C VAL A 256 -3.26 -5.49 -8.13
N SER A 257 -2.98 -6.40 -7.19
CA SER A 257 -1.66 -6.87 -6.83
C SER A 257 -0.95 -7.43 -8.05
N GLN A 258 -1.63 -8.28 -8.83
CA GLN A 258 -1.12 -8.67 -10.15
C GLN A 258 -0.94 -7.42 -11.02
N ILE A 259 -1.92 -6.63 -11.42
CA ILE A 259 -1.69 -5.50 -12.35
C ILE A 259 -0.54 -4.56 -11.95
N VAL A 260 -0.37 -4.26 -10.65
CA VAL A 260 0.62 -3.32 -10.11
C VAL A 260 1.99 -3.97 -9.88
N LEU A 261 2.04 -5.23 -9.41
CA LEU A 261 3.28 -5.95 -9.09
C LEU A 261 3.68 -7.00 -10.15
N HIS A 262 2.81 -7.29 -11.12
CA HIS A 262 2.98 -8.32 -12.14
C HIS A 262 4.03 -7.93 -13.17
N CYS A 263 4.65 -8.98 -13.73
CA CYS A 263 5.76 -8.90 -14.67
C CYS A 263 6.99 -8.16 -14.14
N SER A 264 7.26 -8.14 -12.83
CA SER A 264 8.51 -7.56 -12.29
C SER A 264 8.70 -6.07 -12.65
N GLY A 265 7.64 -5.28 -12.48
CA GLY A 265 7.61 -3.86 -12.86
C GLY A 265 7.36 -3.62 -14.35
N MET A 266 7.14 -4.67 -15.16
CA MET A 266 6.83 -4.45 -16.57
C MET A 266 5.41 -3.95 -16.79
N ASP A 267 5.28 -2.86 -17.55
CA ASP A 267 4.00 -2.32 -17.96
C ASP A 267 3.15 -3.41 -18.65
N PRO A 268 1.88 -3.58 -18.23
CA PRO A 268 0.92 -4.40 -18.96
C PRO A 268 0.82 -3.97 -20.42
N ASP A 269 0.43 -4.89 -21.30
CA ASP A 269 0.12 -4.51 -22.68
C ASP A 269 -1.21 -3.73 -22.72
N PHE A 270 -1.12 -2.40 -22.63
CA PHE A 270 -2.26 -1.50 -22.68
C PHE A 270 -3.00 -1.49 -24.03
N LYS A 271 -2.46 -2.13 -25.08
CA LYS A 271 -3.16 -2.28 -26.37
C LYS A 271 -4.12 -3.47 -26.36
N TYR A 272 -4.03 -4.35 -25.36
CA TYR A 272 -4.94 -5.47 -25.18
C TYR A 272 -6.38 -4.95 -25.00
N ARG A 273 -7.24 -5.26 -25.97
CA ARG A 273 -8.64 -4.79 -26.05
C ARG A 273 -9.67 -5.87 -25.72
N GLN A 274 -9.24 -7.10 -25.46
CA GLN A 274 -10.15 -8.19 -25.10
C GLN A 274 -10.50 -8.08 -23.60
N ARG A 275 -11.67 -8.61 -23.21
CA ARG A 275 -11.98 -8.80 -21.79
C ARG A 275 -10.93 -9.76 -21.22
N LEU A 276 -10.41 -9.45 -20.03
CA LEU A 276 -9.72 -10.45 -19.22
C LEU A 276 -10.71 -11.60 -19.00
N ASP A 277 -10.53 -12.69 -19.74
CA ASP A 277 -11.41 -13.86 -19.68
C ASP A 277 -11.02 -14.68 -18.47
N VAL A 278 -11.44 -14.22 -17.29
CA VAL A 278 -11.17 -14.87 -16.02
C VAL A 278 -12.49 -15.23 -15.36
N ASP A 279 -12.83 -16.51 -15.39
CA ASP A 279 -14.00 -17.04 -14.71
C ASP A 279 -13.68 -17.29 -13.22
N PHE A 280 -14.12 -16.36 -12.37
CA PHE A 280 -13.97 -16.46 -10.93
C PHE A 280 -15.16 -17.13 -10.23
N THR A 281 -16.20 -17.53 -10.96
CA THR A 281 -17.47 -18.00 -10.36
C THR A 281 -17.24 -19.19 -9.42
N HIS A 282 -16.52 -20.20 -9.91
CA HIS A 282 -16.16 -21.38 -9.13
C HIS A 282 -15.18 -21.09 -7.98
N LEU A 283 -14.32 -20.08 -8.15
CA LEU A 283 -13.34 -19.66 -7.16
C LEU A 283 -14.01 -18.95 -5.97
N ILE A 284 -15.01 -18.11 -6.26
CA ILE A 284 -15.87 -17.46 -5.25
C ILE A 284 -16.63 -18.52 -4.46
N ASP A 285 -17.32 -19.44 -5.12
CA ASP A 285 -18.12 -20.47 -4.44
C ASP A 285 -17.27 -21.37 -3.54
N SER A 286 -16.09 -21.77 -4.03
CA SER A 286 -15.14 -22.57 -3.25
C SER A 286 -14.62 -21.80 -2.03
N CYS A 287 -14.26 -20.53 -2.19
CA CYS A 287 -13.78 -19.69 -1.10
C CYS A 287 -14.88 -19.37 -0.06
N VAL A 288 -16.12 -19.17 -0.49
CA VAL A 288 -17.28 -19.01 0.40
C VAL A 288 -17.50 -20.27 1.23
N ASN A 289 -17.45 -21.45 0.60
CA ASN A 289 -17.61 -22.72 1.31
C ASN A 289 -16.49 -22.93 2.31
N LYS A 290 -15.23 -22.64 1.93
CA LYS A 290 -14.08 -22.72 2.83
C LYS A 290 -14.23 -21.79 4.03
N ALA A 291 -14.60 -20.53 3.82
CA ALA A 291 -14.80 -19.57 4.92
C ALA A 291 -15.92 -20.00 5.89
N LYS A 292 -17.00 -20.60 5.37
CA LYS A 292 -18.07 -21.16 6.21
C LYS A 292 -17.62 -22.35 7.05
N VAL A 293 -16.80 -23.23 6.47
CA VAL A 293 -16.23 -24.37 7.18
C VAL A 293 -15.31 -23.88 8.30
N GLU A 294 -14.37 -22.98 8.01
CA GLU A 294 -13.45 -22.41 9.00
C GLU A 294 -14.21 -21.72 10.15
N GLU A 295 -15.26 -20.93 9.86
CA GLU A 295 -16.09 -20.33 10.92
C GLU A 295 -16.81 -21.38 11.78
N SER A 296 -17.31 -22.45 11.15
CA SER A 296 -17.99 -23.53 11.86
C SER A 296 -17.05 -24.33 12.76
N GLU A 297 -15.81 -24.57 12.30
CA GLU A 297 -14.77 -25.23 13.08
C GLU A 297 -14.32 -24.35 14.25
N GLN A 298 -14.17 -23.04 14.03
CA GLN A 298 -13.86 -22.09 15.09
C GLN A 298 -14.94 -22.06 16.17
N LYS A 299 -16.22 -22.00 15.79
CA LYS A 299 -17.34 -22.07 16.75
C LYS A 299 -17.37 -23.40 17.48
N ALA A 300 -17.10 -24.52 16.80
CA ALA A 300 -17.02 -25.82 17.44
C ALA A 300 -15.90 -25.88 18.48
N ALA A 301 -14.72 -25.31 18.17
CA ALA A 301 -13.61 -25.22 19.10
C ALA A 301 -13.95 -24.34 20.32
N GLU A 302 -14.63 -23.21 20.12
CA GLU A 302 -15.10 -22.35 21.21
C GLU A 302 -16.12 -23.05 22.12
N PHE A 303 -17.09 -23.78 21.55
CA PHE A 303 -18.05 -24.56 22.32
C PHE A 303 -17.38 -25.70 23.07
N SER A 304 -16.41 -26.39 22.45
CA SER A 304 -15.61 -27.42 23.12
C SER A 304 -14.88 -26.86 24.33
N LYS A 305 -14.23 -25.70 24.18
CA LYS A 305 -13.52 -25.04 25.28
C LYS A 305 -14.46 -24.66 26.42
N LYS A 306 -15.62 -24.07 26.12
CA LYS A 306 -16.63 -23.73 27.13
C LYS A 306 -17.18 -24.98 27.83
N PHE A 307 -17.34 -26.07 27.10
CA PHE A 307 -17.78 -27.33 27.67
C PHE A 307 -16.74 -27.88 28.66
N ASP A 308 -15.45 -27.85 28.32
CA ASP A 308 -14.37 -28.31 29.20
C ASP A 308 -14.27 -27.45 30.48
N GLU A 309 -14.45 -26.12 30.35
CA GLU A 309 -14.49 -25.17 31.47
C GLU A 309 -15.68 -25.47 32.42
N GLU A 310 -16.89 -25.62 31.88
CA GLU A 310 -18.09 -25.95 32.67
C GLU A 310 -18.02 -27.35 33.28
N PHE A 311 -17.44 -28.32 32.57
CA PHE A 311 -17.25 -29.68 33.07
C PHE A 311 -16.28 -29.70 34.25
N THR A 312 -15.20 -28.93 34.18
CA THR A 312 -14.23 -28.76 35.28
C THR A 312 -14.89 -28.09 36.48
N ALA A 313 -15.59 -26.97 36.27
CA ALA A 313 -16.32 -26.28 37.32
C ALA A 313 -17.36 -27.18 38.01
N ARG A 314 -18.03 -28.05 37.26
CA ARG A 314 -18.98 -29.03 37.80
C ARG A 314 -18.30 -30.11 38.65
N GLN A 315 -17.13 -30.61 38.25
CA GLN A 315 -16.36 -31.55 39.08
C GLN A 315 -15.92 -30.91 40.39
N GLU A 316 -15.41 -29.68 40.34
CA GLU A 316 -14.96 -28.95 41.53
C GLU A 316 -16.12 -28.70 42.50
N ALA A 317 -17.28 -28.25 41.99
CA ALA A 317 -18.47 -28.05 42.79
C ALA A 317 -18.98 -29.35 43.43
N GLN A 318 -18.88 -30.47 42.71
CA GLN A 318 -19.30 -31.79 43.22
C GLN A 318 -18.34 -32.30 44.30
N ALA A 319 -17.03 -32.08 44.16
CA ALA A 319 -16.04 -32.41 45.19
C ALA A 319 -16.22 -31.56 46.45
N GLU A 320 -16.49 -30.26 46.31
CA GLU A 320 -16.76 -29.38 47.44
C GLU A 320 -18.08 -29.75 48.14
N LEU A 321 -19.10 -30.18 47.39
CA LEU A 321 -20.35 -30.68 47.95
C LEU A 321 -20.14 -31.96 48.78
N GLN A 322 -19.37 -32.92 48.26
CA GLN A 322 -19.01 -34.14 49.02
C GLN A 322 -18.27 -33.80 50.32
N LYS A 323 -17.32 -32.88 50.27
CA LYS A 323 -16.58 -32.43 51.45
C LYS A 323 -17.49 -31.79 52.50
N ARG A 324 -18.50 -31.01 52.06
CA ARG A 324 -19.51 -30.44 52.97
C ARG A 324 -20.43 -31.51 53.55
N GLU A 325 -20.85 -32.49 52.76
CA GLU A 325 -21.65 -33.63 53.26
C GLU A 325 -20.90 -34.47 54.30
N GLU A 326 -19.61 -34.73 54.09
CA GLU A 326 -18.75 -35.41 55.08
C GLU A 326 -18.67 -34.62 56.39
N LYS A 327 -18.49 -33.29 56.30
CA LYS A 327 -18.44 -32.41 57.47
C LYS A 327 -19.78 -32.32 58.20
N ILE A 328 -20.90 -32.35 57.47
CA ILE A 328 -22.24 -32.44 58.08
C ILE A 328 -22.37 -33.73 58.86
N LYS A 329 -21.98 -34.88 58.29
CA LYS A 329 -22.02 -36.18 58.99
C LYS A 329 -21.15 -36.19 60.25
N GLU A 330 -19.98 -35.58 60.19
CA GLU A 330 -19.09 -35.44 61.36
C GLU A 330 -19.76 -34.63 62.47
N LEU A 331 -20.30 -33.45 62.14
CA LEU A 331 -21.01 -32.59 63.10
C LEU A 331 -22.29 -33.25 63.64
N GLU A 332 -23.04 -33.98 62.82
CA GLU A 332 -24.21 -34.76 63.27
C GLU A 332 -23.82 -35.86 64.27
N THR A 333 -22.66 -36.50 64.05
CA THR A 333 -22.11 -37.50 64.97
C THR A 333 -21.69 -36.86 66.28
N GLU A 334 -21.06 -35.69 66.24
CA GLU A 334 -20.66 -34.92 67.42
C GLU A 334 -21.89 -34.45 68.24
N ILE A 335 -22.95 -33.99 67.57
CA ILE A 335 -24.24 -33.66 68.21
C ILE A 335 -24.87 -34.87 68.89
N GLN A 336 -24.82 -36.06 68.26
CA GLN A 336 -25.29 -37.30 68.90
C GLN A 336 -24.47 -37.67 70.14
N GLN A 337 -23.15 -37.48 70.10
CA GLN A 337 -22.26 -37.75 71.22
C GLN A 337 -22.47 -36.79 72.39
N LEU A 338 -22.71 -35.51 72.11
CA LEU A 338 -23.04 -34.50 73.12
C LEU A 338 -24.41 -34.74 73.77
N ARG A 339 -25.38 -35.30 73.03
CA ARG A 339 -26.67 -35.76 73.60
C ARG A 339 -26.54 -36.93 74.58
N ILE A 340 -25.47 -37.73 74.50
CA ILE A 340 -25.25 -38.89 75.39
C ILE A 340 -24.64 -38.47 76.76
N GLN A 341 -24.14 -37.24 76.91
CA GLN A 341 -23.48 -36.75 78.13
C GLN A 341 -24.27 -35.71 78.97
N GLY A 342 -25.59 -35.58 78.78
CA GLY A 342 -26.45 -34.73 79.64
C GLY A 342 -27.42 -35.55 80.50
N PRO A 343 -27.51 -35.32 81.83
CA PRO A 343 -28.52 -35.99 82.66
C PRO A 343 -29.92 -35.35 82.54
N GLY A 344 -30.90 -36.19 82.16
CA GLY A 344 -32.23 -36.33 82.78
C GLY A 344 -33.28 -35.20 82.73
N LEU A 345 -34.37 -35.45 81.99
CA LEU A 345 -35.82 -35.28 82.33
C LEU A 345 -36.65 -35.78 81.11
N SER A 346 -37.23 -36.98 81.12
CA SER A 346 -38.65 -37.30 81.46
C SER A 346 -39.66 -36.43 80.67
N SER A 347 -40.69 -36.89 79.94
CA SER A 347 -41.45 -38.16 79.92
C SER A 347 -42.61 -38.10 78.89
N SER A 348 -42.95 -39.25 78.28
CA SER A 348 -44.30 -39.67 77.80
C SER A 348 -44.89 -38.93 76.58
N SER A 349 -45.60 -39.50 75.59
CA SER A 349 -46.30 -40.78 75.35
C SER A 349 -46.46 -40.93 73.80
N GLY A 350 -46.25 -42.08 73.16
CA GLY A 350 -47.33 -43.02 72.79
C GLY A 350 -47.98 -42.80 71.40
N VAL A 351 -47.33 -43.28 70.32
CA VAL A 351 -47.78 -44.20 69.20
C VAL A 351 -49.23 -44.06 68.62
N PRO A 352 -49.57 -44.35 67.32
CA PRO A 352 -48.84 -45.02 66.21
C PRO A 352 -48.84 -44.31 64.82
N GLY A 353 -48.04 -44.86 63.89
CA GLY A 353 -48.04 -44.51 62.45
C GLY A 353 -49.09 -45.24 61.59
N PRO A 354 -48.79 -45.55 60.31
CA PRO A 354 -49.25 -44.83 59.10
C PRO A 354 -50.22 -45.64 58.20
N PRO A 355 -50.69 -45.09 57.07
CA PRO A 355 -50.92 -45.91 55.87
C PRO A 355 -50.43 -45.19 54.56
N PRO A 356 -50.57 -45.77 53.33
CA PRO A 356 -49.44 -46.18 52.47
C PRO A 356 -49.33 -45.34 51.16
N PRO A 357 -48.36 -45.62 50.26
CA PRO A 357 -48.15 -44.85 49.03
C PRO A 357 -49.07 -45.31 47.88
N PRO A 358 -49.32 -44.48 46.86
CA PRO A 358 -49.68 -44.97 45.54
C PRO A 358 -48.44 -45.05 44.65
N SER A 359 -48.24 -46.24 44.12
CA SER A 359 -47.28 -46.56 43.06
C SER A 359 -47.94 -46.35 41.69
N MET A 360 -47.11 -45.94 40.73
CA MET A 360 -47.24 -46.08 39.28
C MET A 360 -48.29 -45.24 38.53
N SER A 361 -47.79 -44.43 37.59
CA SER A 361 -48.08 -44.63 36.17
C SER A 361 -47.02 -43.96 35.30
N SER A 362 -46.28 -44.80 34.59
CA SER A 362 -45.48 -44.45 33.42
C SER A 362 -46.39 -43.77 32.38
N GLY A 363 -45.96 -42.62 31.85
CA GLY A 363 -46.56 -42.02 30.66
C GLY A 363 -45.74 -40.81 30.22
N GLY A 364 -44.95 -40.98 29.17
CA GLY A 364 -44.00 -39.97 28.70
C GLY A 364 -44.65 -38.66 28.25
N SER A 365 -43.94 -37.57 28.49
CA SER A 365 -43.81 -36.43 27.58
C SER A 365 -42.70 -35.51 28.09
N SER A 366 -41.93 -35.00 27.13
CA SER A 366 -40.78 -34.08 27.23
C SER A 366 -40.95 -32.91 28.22
N PRO A 367 -39.87 -32.41 28.87
CA PRO A 367 -39.96 -31.19 29.68
C PRO A 367 -40.11 -29.93 28.79
N PRO A 368 -40.81 -28.88 29.26
CA PRO A 368 -40.90 -27.59 28.58
C PRO A 368 -39.58 -26.79 28.72
N PRO A 369 -39.35 -25.75 27.89
CA PRO A 369 -38.15 -24.91 27.99
C PRO A 369 -38.10 -24.13 29.32
N PRO A 370 -36.88 -23.80 29.82
CA PRO A 370 -36.72 -23.03 31.05
C PRO A 370 -37.18 -21.56 30.89
N PRO A 371 -37.61 -20.90 31.98
CA PRO A 371 -38.04 -19.50 31.96
C PRO A 371 -36.86 -18.54 31.69
N PRO A 372 -37.11 -17.32 31.19
CA PRO A 372 -36.08 -16.30 31.03
C PRO A 372 -35.53 -15.83 32.41
N PRO A 373 -34.24 -15.46 32.49
CA PRO A 373 -33.62 -15.01 33.73
C PRO A 373 -34.19 -13.66 34.22
N PRO A 374 -34.21 -13.41 35.54
CA PRO A 374 -34.66 -12.13 36.11
C PRO A 374 -33.65 -11.00 35.82
N PRO A 375 -34.10 -9.73 35.73
CA PRO A 375 -33.21 -8.59 35.54
C PRO A 375 -32.38 -8.33 36.82
N LEU A 376 -31.08 -8.09 36.67
CA LEU A 376 -30.20 -7.70 37.77
C LEU A 376 -30.60 -6.33 38.36
N PRO A 377 -30.61 -6.17 39.69
CA PRO A 377 -30.76 -4.86 40.34
C PRO A 377 -29.53 -3.97 40.10
N GLY A 378 -29.79 -2.70 39.82
CA GLY A 378 -28.77 -1.69 39.54
C GLY A 378 -27.73 -1.52 40.65
N GLY A 379 -26.45 -1.55 40.25
CA GLY A 379 -25.34 -1.10 41.07
C GLY A 379 -25.20 0.42 40.97
N ALA A 380 -25.45 1.10 42.08
CA ALA A 380 -25.09 2.50 42.26
C ALA A 380 -23.56 2.67 42.29
N LEU A 381 -23.05 3.70 41.62
CA LEU A 381 -21.66 4.15 41.71
C LEU A 381 -21.39 4.75 43.11
N PRO A 382 -20.16 4.64 43.64
CA PRO A 382 -19.80 5.26 44.93
C PRO A 382 -19.73 6.80 44.80
N PRO A 383 -19.99 7.55 45.90
CA PRO A 383 -19.98 9.01 45.87
C PRO A 383 -18.56 9.59 45.84
N PRO A 384 -18.36 10.83 45.33
CA PRO A 384 -17.06 11.49 45.30
C PRO A 384 -16.65 12.02 46.69
N PRO A 385 -15.33 12.20 46.94
CA PRO A 385 -14.80 12.68 48.22
C PRO A 385 -15.03 14.19 48.43
N PRO A 386 -15.05 14.67 49.70
CA PRO A 386 -15.33 16.06 50.05
C PRO A 386 -14.11 16.99 49.87
N PRO A 387 -14.29 18.31 49.66
CA PRO A 387 -13.20 19.27 49.56
C PRO A 387 -12.69 19.73 50.93
N LEU A 388 -11.37 19.95 51.03
CA LEU A 388 -10.72 20.53 52.22
C LEU A 388 -10.83 22.08 52.25
N PRO A 389 -10.84 22.69 53.45
CA PRO A 389 -11.16 24.11 53.64
C PRO A 389 -9.96 25.03 53.39
N GLY A 390 -10.26 26.22 52.86
CA GLY A 390 -9.27 27.22 52.48
C GLY A 390 -8.52 27.88 53.64
N THR A 391 -7.35 28.41 53.30
CA THR A 391 -6.67 29.48 54.04
C THR A 391 -6.36 30.62 53.06
N GLY A 392 -6.79 31.81 53.44
CA GLY A 392 -6.70 33.02 52.62
C GLY A 392 -5.31 33.63 52.57
N GLY A 393 -5.16 34.53 51.59
CA GLY A 393 -4.03 35.44 51.45
C GLY A 393 -3.99 36.04 50.05
N LEU A 394 -4.50 37.27 49.89
CA LEU A 394 -4.33 38.09 48.69
C LEU A 394 -2.98 38.83 48.75
N PRO A 395 -2.20 38.87 47.65
CA PRO A 395 -1.30 39.99 47.35
C PRO A 395 -1.79 40.78 46.11
N PRO A 396 -1.25 41.99 45.85
CA PRO A 396 -1.86 43.06 45.03
C PRO A 396 -1.74 42.83 43.50
N PRO A 397 -2.49 43.59 42.66
CA PRO A 397 -2.54 43.36 41.22
C PRO A 397 -1.26 43.83 40.51
N PRO A 398 -0.78 43.10 39.47
CA PRO A 398 0.28 43.58 38.58
C PRO A 398 -0.26 44.54 37.48
N PRO A 399 0.62 45.33 36.83
CA PRO A 399 0.27 46.32 35.80
C PRO A 399 -0.24 45.67 34.50
N PRO A 400 -0.91 46.44 33.60
CA PRO A 400 -1.56 45.89 32.42
C PRO A 400 -0.52 45.40 31.41
N LEU A 401 -0.38 44.08 31.28
CA LEU A 401 0.41 43.46 30.22
C LEU A 401 -0.51 43.12 29.05
N PHE A 402 -0.26 43.75 27.91
CA PHE A 402 -0.82 43.38 26.61
C PHE A 402 -0.46 41.92 26.29
N GLY A 403 -1.46 41.09 26.00
CA GLY A 403 -1.29 39.72 25.51
C GLY A 403 -1.81 38.65 26.45
N GLY A 404 -3.14 38.54 26.57
CA GLY A 404 -3.78 37.37 27.16
C GLY A 404 -3.82 36.19 26.16
N PRO A 405 -3.86 34.94 26.63
CA PRO A 405 -4.10 33.78 25.77
C PRO A 405 -5.46 33.91 25.06
N PRO A 406 -5.62 33.32 23.86
CA PRO A 406 -6.85 33.47 23.07
C PRO A 406 -8.07 32.95 23.85
N PRO A 407 -9.25 33.55 23.65
CA PRO A 407 -10.45 33.17 24.39
C PRO A 407 -10.83 31.72 24.07
N PRO A 408 -11.45 30.99 25.01
CA PRO A 408 -11.94 29.64 24.78
C PRO A 408 -12.89 29.59 23.58
N PRO A 409 -12.85 28.53 22.75
CA PRO A 409 -13.75 28.40 21.61
C PRO A 409 -15.21 28.40 22.08
N GLY A 410 -15.99 29.40 21.64
CA GLY A 410 -17.45 29.41 21.83
C GLY A 410 -18.08 30.73 22.28
N ILE A 411 -17.31 31.79 22.61
CA ILE A 411 -17.90 33.10 22.91
C ILE A 411 -18.05 33.87 21.58
N PRO A 412 -19.28 34.25 21.17
CA PRO A 412 -19.49 35.01 19.94
C PRO A 412 -18.92 36.43 20.07
N PRO A 413 -18.34 37.01 19.00
CA PRO A 413 -18.05 38.43 18.99
C PRO A 413 -19.36 39.23 19.09
N PRO A 414 -19.34 40.47 19.63
CA PRO A 414 -20.51 41.31 19.69
C PRO A 414 -21.13 41.47 18.29
N LEU A 415 -22.44 41.24 18.19
CA LEU A 415 -23.23 41.47 16.97
C LEU A 415 -23.04 42.93 16.52
N GLY A 416 -22.42 43.13 15.35
CA GLY A 416 -22.33 44.45 14.73
C GLY A 416 -21.09 44.73 13.88
N VAL A 417 -20.08 43.87 13.88
CA VAL A 417 -18.88 44.08 13.03
C VAL A 417 -18.99 43.20 11.77
N PRO A 418 -19.01 43.77 10.55
CA PRO A 418 -18.93 42.98 9.33
C PRO A 418 -17.61 42.19 9.33
N LEU A 419 -17.69 40.86 9.26
CA LEU A 419 -16.52 40.03 9.04
C LEU A 419 -16.08 40.23 7.60
N ASP A 420 -14.87 40.75 7.41
CA ASP A 420 -14.23 40.89 6.10
C ASP A 420 -13.83 39.50 5.61
N LEU A 421 -14.68 38.90 4.78
CA LEU A 421 -14.51 37.55 4.25
C LEU A 421 -13.95 37.63 2.82
N PRO A 422 -12.88 36.87 2.51
CA PRO A 422 -12.21 36.98 1.22
C PRO A 422 -13.03 36.37 0.07
N PHE A 423 -12.68 36.75 -1.16
CA PHE A 423 -13.24 36.20 -2.41
C PHE A 423 -14.78 36.29 -2.53
N GLY A 424 -15.40 37.28 -1.89
CA GLY A 424 -16.85 37.48 -1.97
C GLY A 424 -17.68 36.44 -1.21
N MET A 425 -17.07 35.71 -0.28
CA MET A 425 -17.75 34.77 0.60
C MET A 425 -18.91 35.42 1.35
N LYS A 426 -20.03 34.68 1.44
CA LYS A 426 -21.12 35.04 2.35
C LYS A 426 -20.88 34.40 3.70
N GLN A 427 -21.25 35.11 4.76
CA GLN A 427 -21.26 34.56 6.11
C GLN A 427 -22.16 33.31 6.14
N LYS A 428 -21.59 32.16 6.53
CA LYS A 428 -22.32 30.91 6.67
C LYS A 428 -23.34 31.01 7.81
N LYS A 429 -24.49 30.35 7.65
CA LYS A 429 -25.54 30.29 8.67
C LYS A 429 -25.02 29.57 9.91
N ILE A 430 -25.15 30.22 11.07
CA ILE A 430 -24.75 29.63 12.34
C ILE A 430 -25.93 28.83 12.90
N TYR A 431 -25.75 27.52 13.03
CA TYR A 431 -26.73 26.64 13.66
C TYR A 431 -26.52 26.64 15.17
N LYS A 432 -27.59 26.89 15.93
CA LYS A 432 -27.60 26.79 17.39
C LYS A 432 -28.42 25.54 17.75
N PRO A 433 -27.78 24.43 18.15
CA PRO A 433 -28.49 23.26 18.63
C PRO A 433 -29.34 23.61 19.86
N GLU A 434 -30.54 23.04 19.95
CA GLU A 434 -31.44 23.24 21.10
C GLU A 434 -30.98 22.47 22.34
N VAL A 435 -30.25 21.37 22.14
CA VAL A 435 -29.66 20.53 23.18
C VAL A 435 -28.15 20.66 23.20
N SER A 436 -27.55 20.52 24.39
CA SER A 436 -26.10 20.51 24.55
C SER A 436 -25.51 19.30 23.82
N MET A 437 -24.61 19.55 22.86
CA MET A 437 -23.97 18.52 22.05
C MET A 437 -22.59 18.16 22.60
N LYS A 438 -22.14 16.92 22.38
CA LYS A 438 -20.75 16.53 22.63
C LYS A 438 -19.81 17.45 21.84
N ARG A 439 -18.85 18.05 22.55
CA ARG A 439 -17.84 18.90 21.92
C ARG A 439 -16.95 18.03 21.05
N ILE A 440 -16.89 18.37 19.77
CA ILE A 440 -15.98 17.74 18.82
C ILE A 440 -14.69 18.57 18.82
N ASN A 441 -13.55 17.91 18.97
CA ASN A 441 -12.25 18.57 18.94
C ASN A 441 -11.82 18.80 17.49
N TRP A 442 -12.27 19.89 16.88
CA TRP A 442 -11.86 20.29 15.54
C TRP A 442 -11.14 21.65 15.56
N SER A 443 -10.16 21.78 14.68
CA SER A 443 -9.51 23.05 14.39
C SER A 443 -10.39 23.86 13.44
N LYS A 444 -10.66 25.12 13.81
CA LYS A 444 -11.44 26.03 12.97
C LYS A 444 -10.58 26.49 11.79
N ILE A 445 -11.11 26.36 10.57
CA ILE A 445 -10.47 26.91 9.37
C ILE A 445 -10.67 28.43 9.36
N GLU A 446 -9.58 29.19 9.31
CA GLU A 446 -9.65 30.65 9.26
C GLU A 446 -9.92 31.10 7.81
N PRO A 447 -10.96 31.93 7.56
CA PRO A 447 -11.36 32.31 6.20
C PRO A 447 -10.24 32.93 5.35
N LYS A 448 -9.26 33.58 5.99
CA LYS A 448 -8.11 34.22 5.34
C LYS A 448 -7.08 33.23 4.76
N GLU A 449 -7.13 31.97 5.16
CA GLU A 449 -6.25 30.91 4.68
C GLU A 449 -6.83 30.16 3.47
N LEU A 450 -8.06 30.48 3.07
CA LEU A 450 -8.73 29.85 1.92
C LEU A 450 -8.19 30.41 0.60
N SER A 451 -8.11 29.57 -0.44
CA SER A 451 -7.76 29.98 -1.80
C SER A 451 -9.01 30.30 -2.63
N GLU A 452 -8.89 31.13 -3.68
CA GLU A 452 -9.99 31.58 -4.55
C GLU A 452 -10.76 30.44 -5.25
N ASN A 453 -10.13 29.27 -5.39
CA ASN A 453 -10.74 28.08 -6.00
C ASN A 453 -11.26 27.06 -4.98
N CYS A 454 -11.15 27.36 -3.68
CA CYS A 454 -11.52 26.43 -2.63
C CYS A 454 -13.00 26.04 -2.68
N PHE A 455 -13.27 24.74 -2.49
CA PHE A 455 -14.62 24.18 -2.41
C PHE A 455 -15.54 24.99 -1.47
N TRP A 456 -15.04 25.37 -0.29
CA TRP A 456 -15.79 26.09 0.74
C TRP A 456 -16.39 27.43 0.28
N LEU A 457 -15.86 28.03 -0.80
CA LEU A 457 -16.38 29.25 -1.42
C LEU A 457 -17.68 29.01 -2.21
N LYS A 458 -17.83 27.83 -2.82
CA LYS A 458 -18.91 27.52 -3.78
C LYS A 458 -20.05 26.70 -3.17
N VAL A 459 -19.82 26.12 -1.99
CA VAL A 459 -20.80 25.28 -1.29
C VAL A 459 -21.98 26.11 -0.79
N LYS A 460 -23.17 25.57 -0.98
CA LYS A 460 -24.43 26.11 -0.45
C LYS A 460 -25.04 25.08 0.49
N GLU A 461 -24.43 24.90 1.67
CA GLU A 461 -24.84 23.90 2.66
C GLU A 461 -26.30 24.06 3.08
N ASP A 462 -26.82 25.29 3.08
CA ASP A 462 -28.21 25.60 3.45
C ASP A 462 -29.24 24.84 2.58
N LYS A 463 -28.87 24.41 1.37
CA LYS A 463 -29.73 23.59 0.50
C LYS A 463 -29.94 22.16 1.00
N PHE A 464 -29.06 21.68 1.86
CA PHE A 464 -29.08 20.33 2.42
C PHE A 464 -29.62 20.32 3.86
N GLU A 465 -30.12 21.46 4.35
CA GLU A 465 -30.82 21.53 5.63
C GLU A 465 -32.03 20.59 5.62
N ASN A 466 -32.02 19.62 6.53
CA ASN A 466 -33.13 18.70 6.73
C ASN A 466 -33.43 18.60 8.23
N PRO A 467 -34.63 19.00 8.69
CA PRO A 467 -35.03 18.89 10.10
C PRO A 467 -34.87 17.47 10.68
N ASP A 468 -35.14 16.43 9.89
CA ASP A 468 -35.00 15.04 10.34
C ASP A 468 -33.53 14.66 10.57
N LEU A 469 -32.62 15.22 9.77
CA LEU A 469 -31.18 15.03 9.95
C LEU A 469 -30.71 15.69 11.25
N PHE A 470 -31.16 16.92 11.51
CA PHE A 470 -30.83 17.63 12.76
C PHE A 470 -31.39 16.90 13.99
N ALA A 471 -32.60 16.38 13.92
CA ALA A 471 -33.19 15.57 15.00
C ALA A 471 -32.38 14.29 15.27
N LYS A 472 -31.93 13.59 14.21
CA LYS A 472 -31.06 12.42 14.35
C LYS A 472 -29.69 12.76 14.94
N LEU A 473 -29.10 13.89 14.55
CA LEU A 473 -27.83 14.34 15.11
C LEU A 473 -27.98 14.67 16.60
N ALA A 474 -29.03 15.40 16.98
CA ALA A 474 -29.34 15.70 18.37
C ALA A 474 -29.50 14.41 19.21
N LEU A 475 -30.26 13.43 18.72
CA LEU A 475 -30.49 12.16 19.42
C LEU A 475 -29.19 11.37 19.65
N ASN A 476 -28.29 11.32 18.66
CA ASN A 476 -27.08 10.52 18.73
C ASN A 476 -25.91 11.20 19.47
N PHE A 477 -25.87 12.54 19.48
CA PHE A 477 -24.70 13.30 19.94
C PHE A 477 -24.99 14.30 21.07
N ALA A 478 -26.20 14.36 21.64
CA ALA A 478 -26.45 15.13 22.85
C ALA A 478 -25.61 14.61 24.03
N THR A 479 -25.20 15.53 24.92
CA THR A 479 -24.31 15.22 26.05
C THR A 479 -25.03 14.59 27.25
N GLN A 480 -26.37 14.68 27.30
CA GLN A 480 -27.31 13.88 28.10
C GLN A 480 -28.75 14.41 27.83
N ILE A 481 -29.78 13.55 27.85
CA ILE A 481 -31.21 13.93 27.80
C ILE A 481 -31.63 14.52 29.14
#